data_AF-A0A1Q7AQX0-F1
#
_entry.id   AF-A0A1Q7AQX0-F1
#
_cell.length_a   1.000
_cell.length_b   1.000
_cell.length_c   1.000
_cell.angle_alpha   90.00
_cell.angle_beta   90.00
_cell.angle_gamma   90.00
#
_symmetry.space_group_name_H-M   'P 1'
#
loop_
_entity.id
_entity.type
_entity.pdbx_description
1 polymer ?
#
loop_
_entity_poly.entity_id
_entity_poly.type
_entity_poly.pdbx_seq_one_letter_code
_entity_poly.pdbx_strand_id
1 'polypeptide(L)'
;EPFTIGEIGFRGNTVFEDPELRQGLKIKEGEIFQRQKLRDEITRLNDLYGSRGYAFADVSPNVNPNMEDRTATIILTIKEGEMMRIRQININGNEKTKDNVIRREIRVDEQDIIDTPSLKRSFQRLNNLNFFETVEILPAQVEVDKVDLNVRVKEKPTGQFSIGGGFSTLDKLVAIADITEGNLGGNGWMGRIRGQLGQARTIGLITFRNPYVNDSLTSMQLDVYRTATNYITYYETKSGASVTLGRYLSEYASGSVSLFAEELNYKNPALGICPDRFPLVCSQLGNQTTTGFRTSLTRDTRDYYMDPRSGWRGAMGFDLGTPYLGGSNNFYKYYLDVIKYTPLPYDTRFAVRVRYGAAVGIEGHPIPLTERYFVGGINTMRGFVFGRAGPVTTSNSLLGATKQLI
;
A
#
# COMPACT_ATOMS: atom_id res chain seq x y z
N GLU A 1 27.31 -11.93 -40.55
CA GLU A 1 26.78 -10.58 -40.21
C GLU A 1 25.30 -10.69 -39.83
N PRO A 2 24.77 -9.78 -39.01
CA PRO A 2 23.37 -9.82 -38.59
C PRO A 2 22.42 -9.52 -39.75
N PHE A 3 21.27 -10.19 -39.79
CA PHE A 3 20.18 -9.87 -40.72
C PHE A 3 19.41 -8.65 -40.22
N THR A 4 18.94 -7.80 -41.13
CA THR A 4 18.01 -6.71 -40.83
C THR A 4 16.57 -7.11 -41.17
N ILE A 5 15.58 -6.48 -40.56
CA ILE A 5 14.17 -6.71 -40.88
C ILE A 5 13.87 -6.03 -42.22
N GLY A 6 13.39 -6.79 -43.21
CA GLY A 6 13.01 -6.27 -44.52
C GLY A 6 11.61 -5.69 -44.51
N GLU A 7 10.61 -6.57 -44.47
CA GLU A 7 9.18 -6.23 -44.46
C GLU A 7 8.48 -6.96 -43.31
N ILE A 8 7.46 -6.31 -42.74
CA ILE A 8 6.59 -6.89 -41.73
C ILE A 8 5.15 -6.92 -42.28
N GLY A 9 4.58 -8.12 -42.40
CA GLY A 9 3.22 -8.35 -42.89
C GLY A 9 2.36 -9.14 -41.92
N PHE A 10 1.04 -9.01 -42.06
CA PHE A 10 0.03 -9.75 -41.30
C PHE A 10 -0.83 -10.58 -42.25
N ARG A 11 -1.35 -11.71 -41.76
CA ARG A 11 -2.26 -12.55 -42.53
C ARG A 11 -3.27 -13.22 -41.60
N GLY A 12 -4.52 -13.28 -42.01
CA GLY A 12 -5.59 -13.95 -41.25
C GLY A 12 -6.22 -13.06 -40.18
N ASN A 13 -5.88 -11.77 -40.15
CA ASN A 13 -6.55 -10.78 -39.33
C ASN A 13 -7.83 -10.26 -40.00
N THR A 14 -8.99 -10.51 -39.40
CA THR A 14 -10.30 -9.98 -39.78
C THR A 14 -10.92 -9.13 -38.68
N VAL A 15 -10.51 -9.32 -37.42
CA VAL A 15 -10.97 -8.57 -36.25
C VAL A 15 -10.28 -7.21 -36.16
N PHE A 16 -9.00 -7.13 -36.54
CA PHE A 16 -8.20 -5.92 -36.53
C PHE A 16 -7.66 -5.61 -37.92
N GLU A 17 -7.64 -4.33 -38.26
CA GLU A 17 -7.00 -3.88 -39.50
C GLU A 17 -5.47 -3.81 -39.35
N ASP A 18 -4.74 -3.97 -40.45
CA ASP A 18 -3.28 -3.86 -40.48
C ASP A 18 -2.73 -2.59 -39.78
N PRO A 19 -3.31 -1.38 -39.95
CA PRO A 19 -2.85 -0.20 -39.23
C PRO A 19 -2.99 -0.31 -37.71
N GLU A 20 -4.04 -0.97 -37.22
CA GLU A 20 -4.26 -1.18 -35.78
C GLU A 20 -3.25 -2.17 -35.22
N LEU A 21 -2.95 -3.25 -35.97
CA LEU A 21 -1.90 -4.21 -35.58
C LEU A 21 -0.51 -3.56 -35.59
N ARG A 22 -0.26 -2.63 -36.51
CA ARG A 22 0.98 -1.83 -36.53
C ARG A 22 1.05 -0.82 -35.39
N GLN A 23 -0.07 -0.41 -34.81
CA GLN A 23 -0.09 0.50 -33.68
C GLN A 23 0.48 -0.20 -32.44
N GLY A 24 1.68 0.23 -32.01
CA GLY A 24 2.41 -0.36 -30.87
C GLY A 24 3.38 -1.47 -31.24
N LEU A 25 3.62 -1.72 -32.53
CA LEU A 25 4.66 -2.62 -33.03
C LEU A 25 6.03 -2.21 -32.46
N LYS A 26 6.73 -3.15 -31.81
CA LYS A 26 8.07 -2.88 -31.23
C LYS A 26 9.21 -3.16 -32.20
N ILE A 27 8.93 -3.95 -33.23
CA ILE A 27 9.86 -4.25 -34.31
C ILE A 27 9.73 -3.23 -35.44
N LYS A 28 10.85 -2.85 -36.07
CA LYS A 28 10.87 -1.86 -37.17
C LYS A 28 11.64 -2.39 -38.38
N GLU A 29 11.15 -2.07 -39.56
CA GLU A 29 11.87 -2.31 -40.81
C GLU A 29 13.23 -1.58 -40.79
N GLY A 30 14.27 -2.24 -41.29
CA GLY A 30 15.66 -1.78 -41.29
C GLY A 30 16.43 -2.05 -39.99
N GLU A 31 15.79 -2.42 -38.88
CA GLU A 31 16.51 -2.74 -37.64
C GLU A 31 17.10 -4.16 -37.66
N ILE A 32 18.09 -4.44 -36.81
CA ILE A 32 18.67 -5.78 -36.68
C ILE A 32 17.62 -6.77 -36.15
N PHE A 33 17.45 -7.90 -36.84
CA PHE A 33 16.55 -8.96 -36.44
C PHE A 33 16.93 -9.54 -35.07
N GLN A 34 16.01 -9.46 -34.12
CA GLN A 34 16.16 -10.02 -32.78
C GLN A 34 15.01 -10.96 -32.47
N ARG A 35 15.33 -12.24 -32.21
CA ARG A 35 14.33 -13.27 -31.86
C ARG A 35 13.50 -12.90 -30.63
N GLN A 36 14.11 -12.21 -29.66
CA GLN A 36 13.39 -11.78 -28.46
C GLN A 36 12.30 -10.75 -28.78
N LYS A 37 12.62 -9.73 -29.59
CA LYS A 37 11.62 -8.73 -30.03
C LYS A 37 10.47 -9.36 -30.79
N LEU A 38 10.75 -10.35 -31.66
CA LEU A 38 9.70 -11.09 -32.37
C LEU A 38 8.79 -11.87 -31.40
N ARG A 39 9.35 -12.52 -30.36
CA ARG A 39 8.57 -13.22 -29.32
C ARG A 39 7.72 -12.26 -28.49
N ASP A 40 8.27 -11.10 -28.15
CA ASP A 40 7.54 -10.05 -27.42
C ASP A 40 6.39 -9.51 -28.27
N GLU A 41 6.59 -9.40 -29.59
CA GLU A 41 5.58 -8.96 -30.55
C GLU A 41 4.44 -9.97 -30.69
N ILE A 42 4.76 -11.26 -30.82
CA ILE A 42 3.76 -12.36 -30.81
C ILE A 42 2.92 -12.30 -29.53
N THR A 43 3.59 -12.12 -28.38
CA THR A 43 2.91 -12.01 -27.08
C THR A 43 2.00 -10.78 -27.04
N ARG A 44 2.45 -9.63 -27.55
CA ARG A 44 1.65 -8.40 -27.62
C ARG A 44 0.40 -8.59 -28.47
N LEU A 45 0.52 -9.24 -29.63
CA LEU A 45 -0.61 -9.49 -30.51
C LEU A 45 -1.62 -10.46 -29.86
N ASN A 46 -1.14 -11.56 -29.27
CA ASN A 46 -2.00 -12.47 -28.50
C ASN A 46 -2.73 -11.73 -27.36
N ASP A 47 -2.05 -10.83 -26.65
CA ASP A 47 -2.67 -10.00 -25.61
C ASP A 47 -3.70 -9.01 -26.17
N LEU A 48 -3.44 -8.41 -27.34
CA LEU A 48 -4.35 -7.48 -28.01
C LEU A 48 -5.66 -8.20 -28.42
N TYR A 49 -5.54 -9.36 -29.06
CA TYR A 49 -6.68 -10.21 -29.38
C TYR A 49 -7.43 -10.68 -28.12
N GLY A 50 -6.68 -11.10 -27.10
CA GLY A 50 -7.23 -11.50 -25.81
C GLY A 50 -7.95 -10.36 -25.07
N SER A 51 -7.59 -9.09 -25.30
CA SER A 51 -8.31 -7.93 -24.76
C SER A 51 -9.68 -7.67 -25.41
N ARG A 52 -9.94 -8.31 -26.55
CA ARG A 52 -11.22 -8.26 -27.27
C ARG A 52 -12.03 -9.55 -27.11
N GLY A 53 -11.62 -10.48 -26.26
CA GLY A 53 -12.33 -11.75 -26.05
C GLY A 53 -11.79 -12.94 -26.83
N TYR A 54 -10.77 -12.78 -27.66
CA TYR A 54 -10.20 -13.86 -28.46
C TYR A 54 -9.06 -14.55 -27.71
N ALA A 55 -9.39 -15.25 -26.61
CA ALA A 55 -8.40 -15.82 -25.69
C ALA A 55 -7.55 -16.96 -26.28
N PHE A 56 -8.03 -17.60 -27.36
CA PHE A 56 -7.32 -18.69 -28.04
C PHE A 56 -6.75 -18.26 -29.40
N ALA A 57 -6.60 -16.95 -29.62
CA ALA A 57 -5.90 -16.45 -30.79
C ALA A 57 -4.45 -16.96 -30.81
N ASP A 58 -4.02 -17.48 -31.96
CA ASP A 58 -2.67 -18.01 -32.16
C ASP A 58 -1.95 -17.23 -33.26
N VAL A 59 -0.84 -16.59 -32.88
CA VAL A 59 0.01 -15.82 -33.79
C VAL A 59 1.30 -16.60 -34.07
N SER A 60 1.41 -17.10 -35.29
CA SER A 60 2.55 -17.88 -35.76
C SER A 60 3.45 -17.06 -36.67
N PRO A 61 4.76 -16.92 -36.37
CA PRO A 61 5.67 -16.19 -37.24
C PRO A 61 6.17 -17.06 -38.40
N ASN A 62 6.15 -16.51 -39.60
CA ASN A 62 6.86 -17.04 -40.75
C ASN A 62 8.00 -16.08 -41.12
N VAL A 63 9.24 -16.53 -40.94
CA VAL A 63 10.44 -15.71 -41.18
C VAL A 63 11.14 -16.23 -42.42
N ASN A 64 11.15 -15.41 -43.47
CA ASN A 64 11.77 -15.73 -44.76
C ASN A 64 13.07 -14.91 -44.90
N PRO A 65 14.24 -15.54 -44.73
CA PRO A 65 15.52 -14.86 -44.91
C PRO A 65 15.85 -14.70 -46.41
N ASN A 66 16.27 -13.50 -46.79
CA ASN A 66 16.89 -13.19 -48.07
C ASN A 66 18.42 -13.11 -47.86
N MET A 67 19.14 -14.07 -48.44
CA MET A 67 20.59 -14.20 -48.27
C MET A 67 21.39 -13.15 -49.06
N GLU A 68 20.83 -12.64 -50.17
CA GLU A 68 21.49 -11.65 -51.04
C GLU A 68 21.50 -10.28 -50.38
N ASP A 69 20.32 -9.82 -49.94
CA ASP A 69 20.15 -8.52 -49.30
C ASP A 69 20.41 -8.55 -47.79
N ARG A 70 20.65 -9.74 -47.22
CA ARG A 70 20.78 -9.98 -45.77
C ARG A 70 19.60 -9.43 -44.96
N THR A 71 18.41 -9.45 -45.56
CA THR A 71 17.16 -9.03 -44.94
C THR A 71 16.30 -10.24 -44.56
N ALA A 72 15.39 -10.07 -43.60
CA ALA A 72 14.42 -11.08 -43.23
C ALA A 72 13.01 -10.50 -43.30
N THR A 73 12.15 -11.09 -44.12
CA THR A 73 10.71 -10.76 -44.18
C THR A 73 9.97 -11.55 -43.12
N ILE A 74 9.17 -10.87 -42.32
CA ILE A 74 8.42 -11.45 -41.20
C ILE A 74 6.93 -11.35 -41.54
N ILE A 75 6.29 -12.51 -41.74
CA ILE A 75 4.84 -12.59 -41.93
C ILE A 75 4.23 -13.23 -40.68
N LEU A 76 3.43 -12.47 -39.94
CA LEU A 76 2.72 -12.94 -38.77
C LEU A 76 1.36 -13.48 -39.22
N THR A 77 1.21 -14.81 -39.19
CA THR A 77 -0.05 -15.48 -39.53
C THR A 77 -0.88 -15.63 -38.25
N ILE A 78 -2.09 -15.09 -38.26
CA ILE A 78 -2.98 -14.98 -37.12
C ILE A 78 -4.15 -15.92 -37.34
N LYS A 79 -4.41 -16.79 -36.36
CA LYS A 79 -5.65 -17.56 -36.25
C LYS A 79 -6.45 -16.96 -35.10
N GLU A 80 -7.47 -16.17 -35.43
CA GLU A 80 -8.16 -15.34 -34.44
C GLU A 80 -9.02 -16.16 -33.47
N GLY A 81 -9.64 -17.24 -33.99
CA GLY A 81 -10.57 -18.06 -33.20
C GLY A 81 -11.88 -17.33 -32.89
N GLU A 82 -12.64 -17.88 -31.96
CA GLU A 82 -13.93 -17.33 -31.55
C GLU A 82 -13.79 -16.44 -30.31
N MET A 83 -14.71 -15.47 -30.19
CA MET A 83 -14.84 -14.67 -28.98
C MET A 83 -15.41 -15.53 -27.86
N MET A 84 -14.73 -15.55 -26.72
CA MET A 84 -15.07 -16.42 -25.60
C MET A 84 -15.78 -15.66 -24.49
N ARG A 85 -16.88 -16.24 -24.00
CA ARG A 85 -17.55 -15.84 -22.76
C ARG A 85 -17.23 -16.80 -21.62
N ILE A 86 -17.07 -16.24 -20.44
CA ILE A 86 -16.84 -17.02 -19.22
C ILE A 86 -18.17 -17.64 -18.80
N ARG A 87 -18.26 -18.97 -18.79
CA ARG A 87 -19.47 -19.66 -18.33
C ARG A 87 -19.51 -19.75 -16.81
N GLN A 88 -18.43 -20.24 -16.20
CA GLN A 88 -18.29 -20.41 -14.75
C GLN A 88 -16.83 -20.25 -14.32
N ILE A 89 -16.64 -19.87 -13.05
CA ILE A 89 -15.32 -19.77 -12.42
C ILE A 89 -15.20 -20.83 -11.32
N ASN A 90 -14.37 -21.83 -11.58
CA ASN A 90 -14.10 -22.93 -10.67
C ASN A 90 -12.81 -22.65 -9.89
N ILE A 91 -12.88 -22.69 -8.55
CA ILE A 91 -11.71 -22.50 -7.69
C ILE A 91 -11.37 -23.84 -7.02
N ASN A 92 -10.11 -24.23 -7.08
CA ASN A 92 -9.62 -25.52 -6.58
C ASN A 92 -8.31 -25.36 -5.80
N GLY A 93 -8.11 -26.21 -4.80
CA GLY A 93 -6.89 -26.25 -3.97
C GLY A 93 -6.88 -25.29 -2.78
N ASN A 94 -8.01 -24.62 -2.51
CA ASN A 94 -8.24 -23.74 -1.37
C ASN A 94 -8.91 -24.50 -0.20
N GLU A 95 -8.20 -25.45 0.40
CA GLU A 95 -8.75 -26.28 1.47
C GLU A 95 -9.02 -25.48 2.76
N LYS A 96 -8.12 -24.54 3.10
CA LYS A 96 -8.25 -23.67 4.27
C LYS A 96 -8.90 -22.34 3.91
N THR A 97 -8.52 -21.73 2.79
CA THR A 97 -8.95 -20.41 2.35
C THR A 97 -10.35 -20.47 1.75
N LYS A 98 -11.25 -19.62 2.23
CA LYS A 98 -12.61 -19.56 1.71
C LYS A 98 -12.64 -19.11 0.25
N ASP A 99 -13.56 -19.68 -0.52
CA ASP A 99 -13.74 -19.39 -1.94
C ASP A 99 -13.89 -17.88 -2.23
N ASN A 100 -14.69 -17.18 -1.42
CA ASN A 100 -14.94 -15.75 -1.60
C ASN A 100 -13.66 -14.88 -1.49
N VAL A 101 -12.65 -15.33 -0.73
CA VAL A 101 -11.36 -14.64 -0.60
C VAL A 101 -10.59 -14.64 -1.92
N ILE A 102 -10.66 -15.74 -2.67
CA ILE A 102 -10.05 -15.87 -3.99
C ILE A 102 -10.92 -15.16 -5.03
N ARG A 103 -12.23 -15.42 -5.01
CA ARG A 103 -13.19 -14.90 -5.99
C ARG A 103 -13.18 -13.38 -6.08
N ARG A 104 -13.14 -12.66 -4.94
CA ARG A 104 -13.09 -11.18 -4.93
C ARG A 104 -11.81 -10.57 -5.50
N GLU A 105 -10.76 -11.36 -5.68
CA GLU A 105 -9.53 -10.91 -6.33
C GLU A 105 -9.54 -11.13 -7.85
N ILE A 106 -10.52 -11.88 -8.36
CA ILE A 106 -10.77 -12.08 -9.78
C ILE A 106 -11.49 -10.84 -10.33
N ARG A 107 -11.04 -10.36 -11.49
CA ARG A 107 -11.48 -9.09 -12.11
C ARG A 107 -12.48 -9.26 -13.24
N VAL A 108 -12.86 -10.50 -13.50
CA VAL A 108 -13.89 -10.89 -14.45
C VAL A 108 -14.94 -11.66 -13.69
N ASP A 109 -16.19 -11.47 -14.06
CA ASP A 109 -17.32 -12.22 -13.52
C ASP A 109 -17.78 -13.31 -14.50
N GLU A 110 -18.66 -14.18 -14.03
CA GLU A 110 -19.33 -15.14 -14.89
C GLU A 110 -20.22 -14.37 -15.89
N GLN A 111 -20.29 -14.86 -17.13
CA GLN A 111 -20.94 -14.26 -18.30
C GLN A 111 -20.20 -13.09 -18.96
N ASP A 112 -19.12 -12.59 -18.36
CA ASP A 112 -18.25 -11.62 -19.00
C ASP A 112 -17.55 -12.20 -20.23
N ILE A 113 -17.22 -11.33 -21.17
CA ILE A 113 -16.27 -11.66 -22.24
C ILE A 113 -14.90 -11.80 -21.58
N ILE A 114 -14.16 -12.84 -21.94
CA ILE A 114 -12.81 -13.04 -21.40
C ILE A 114 -11.92 -11.84 -21.76
N ASP A 115 -11.16 -11.36 -20.79
CA ASP A 115 -10.24 -10.24 -21.00
C ASP A 115 -8.87 -10.60 -20.43
N THR A 116 -7.91 -10.84 -21.32
CA THR A 116 -6.54 -11.23 -20.94
C THR A 116 -5.89 -10.23 -19.96
N PRO A 117 -5.93 -8.90 -20.19
CA PRO A 117 -5.56 -7.89 -19.20
C PRO A 117 -6.16 -8.11 -17.80
N SER A 118 -7.47 -8.34 -17.70
CA SER A 118 -8.15 -8.59 -16.43
C SER A 118 -7.73 -9.92 -15.79
N LEU A 119 -7.50 -10.99 -16.57
CA LEU A 119 -6.96 -12.25 -16.05
C LEU A 119 -5.53 -12.06 -15.49
N LYS A 120 -4.67 -11.32 -16.20
CA LYS A 120 -3.32 -10.98 -15.70
C LYS A 120 -3.40 -10.18 -14.40
N ARG A 121 -4.32 -9.22 -14.31
CA ARG A 121 -4.55 -8.44 -13.08
C ARG A 121 -5.04 -9.33 -11.94
N SER A 122 -5.95 -10.26 -12.22
CA SER A 122 -6.46 -11.25 -11.25
C SER A 122 -5.34 -12.12 -10.71
N PHE A 123 -4.48 -12.66 -11.59
CA PHE A 123 -3.30 -13.42 -11.21
C PHE A 123 -2.35 -12.61 -10.31
N GLN A 124 -2.09 -11.35 -10.65
CA GLN A 124 -1.26 -10.46 -9.81
C GLN A 124 -1.87 -10.24 -8.42
N ARG A 125 -3.18 -9.99 -8.35
CA ARG A 125 -3.89 -9.77 -7.08
C ARG A 125 -3.86 -11.02 -6.19
N LEU A 126 -4.10 -12.19 -6.75
CA LEU A 126 -4.01 -13.47 -6.05
C LEU A 126 -2.60 -13.75 -5.53
N ASN A 127 -1.56 -13.48 -6.33
CA ASN A 127 -0.18 -13.60 -5.86
C ASN A 127 0.15 -12.60 -4.74
N ASN A 128 -0.38 -11.37 -4.84
CA ASN A 128 -0.17 -10.33 -3.83
C ASN A 128 -0.86 -10.63 -2.49
N LEU A 129 -1.86 -11.53 -2.45
CA LEU A 129 -2.37 -12.05 -1.18
C LEU A 129 -1.30 -12.78 -0.38
N ASN A 130 -0.31 -13.38 -1.06
CA ASN A 130 0.75 -14.17 -0.47
C ASN A 130 0.24 -15.36 0.38
N PHE A 131 -0.96 -15.87 0.08
CA PHE A 131 -1.55 -17.07 0.71
C PHE A 131 -1.19 -18.37 0.00
N PHE A 132 -0.70 -18.26 -1.23
CA PHE A 132 -0.46 -19.38 -2.13
C PHE A 132 1.02 -19.47 -2.51
N GLU A 133 1.52 -20.69 -2.66
CA GLU A 133 2.82 -21.00 -3.26
C GLU A 133 2.74 -20.88 -4.78
N THR A 134 1.66 -21.42 -5.36
CA THR A 134 1.38 -21.36 -6.80
C THR A 134 -0.06 -20.91 -7.03
N VAL A 135 -0.26 -20.16 -8.10
CA VAL A 135 -1.56 -19.71 -8.61
C VAL A 135 -1.57 -19.96 -10.11
N GLU A 136 -2.60 -20.61 -10.62
CA GLU A 136 -2.81 -20.82 -12.05
C GLU A 136 -4.25 -20.46 -12.39
N ILE A 137 -4.45 -19.71 -13.48
CA ILE A 137 -5.77 -19.42 -14.02
C ILE A 137 -5.80 -20.03 -15.43
N LEU A 138 -6.49 -21.14 -15.58
CA LEU A 138 -6.51 -21.93 -16.80
C LEU A 138 -7.90 -21.86 -17.45
N PRO A 139 -8.05 -21.13 -18.57
CA PRO A 139 -9.26 -21.18 -19.37
C PRO A 139 -9.38 -22.57 -20.04
N ALA A 140 -10.49 -23.26 -19.80
CA ALA A 140 -10.82 -24.53 -20.43
C ALA A 140 -12.03 -24.35 -21.34
N GLN A 141 -11.84 -24.49 -22.65
CA GLN A 141 -12.93 -24.36 -23.62
C GLN A 141 -13.92 -25.51 -23.44
N VAL A 142 -15.20 -25.18 -23.29
CA VAL A 142 -16.29 -26.14 -23.05
C VAL A 142 -17.33 -26.12 -24.16
N GLU A 143 -17.50 -24.99 -24.83
CA GLU A 143 -18.33 -24.81 -26.01
C GLU A 143 -17.55 -23.97 -27.03
N VAL A 144 -18.13 -23.75 -28.23
CA VAL A 144 -17.46 -23.01 -29.31
C VAL A 144 -17.15 -21.57 -28.87
N ASP A 145 -18.06 -20.91 -28.16
CA ASP A 145 -17.98 -19.51 -27.71
C ASP A 145 -17.90 -19.38 -26.17
N LYS A 146 -17.70 -20.48 -25.43
CA LYS A 146 -17.66 -20.46 -23.97
C LYS A 146 -16.48 -21.21 -23.36
N VAL A 147 -16.01 -20.64 -22.25
CA VAL A 147 -14.87 -21.13 -21.48
C VAL A 147 -15.19 -21.21 -19.99
N ASP A 148 -14.69 -22.23 -19.32
CA ASP A 148 -14.65 -22.30 -17.87
C ASP A 148 -13.29 -21.82 -17.37
N LEU A 149 -13.27 -20.92 -16.39
CA LEU A 149 -12.01 -20.49 -15.77
C LEU A 149 -11.70 -21.37 -14.56
N ASN A 150 -10.69 -22.22 -14.69
CA ASN A 150 -10.22 -23.06 -13.59
C ASN A 150 -9.07 -22.36 -12.86
N VAL A 151 -9.37 -21.81 -11.70
CA VAL A 151 -8.39 -21.19 -10.80
C VAL A 151 -7.87 -22.25 -9.85
N ARG A 152 -6.62 -22.66 -10.06
CA ARG A 152 -5.94 -23.64 -9.22
C ARG A 152 -4.93 -22.93 -8.34
N VAL A 153 -5.03 -23.16 -7.04
CA VAL A 153 -4.09 -22.61 -6.07
C VAL A 153 -3.47 -23.72 -5.24
N LYS A 154 -2.24 -23.51 -4.80
CA LYS A 154 -1.60 -24.34 -3.78
C LYS A 154 -1.35 -23.49 -2.55
N GLU A 155 -2.05 -23.77 -1.46
CA GLU A 155 -1.92 -23.02 -0.22
C GLU A 155 -0.55 -23.21 0.44
N LYS A 156 -0.07 -22.15 1.09
CA LYS A 156 1.13 -22.18 1.93
C LYS A 156 0.83 -21.60 3.32
N PRO A 157 1.68 -21.87 4.32
CA PRO A 157 1.57 -21.21 5.61
C PRO A 157 1.62 -19.68 5.45
N THR A 158 0.62 -18.98 6.02
CA THR A 158 0.55 -17.51 5.97
C THR A 158 1.04 -16.82 7.25
N GLY A 159 1.34 -17.63 8.27
CA GLY A 159 1.94 -17.22 9.53
C GLY A 159 3.41 -16.87 9.36
N GLN A 160 3.82 -15.74 9.95
CA GLN A 160 5.18 -15.24 9.94
C GLN A 160 5.57 -14.82 11.35
N PHE A 161 6.77 -15.22 11.74
CA PHE A 161 7.44 -14.72 12.94
C PHE A 161 8.70 -13.97 12.52
N SER A 162 8.87 -12.75 13.03
CA SER A 162 10.08 -11.97 12.83
C SER A 162 10.62 -11.46 14.16
N ILE A 163 11.94 -11.50 14.28
CA ILE A 163 12.69 -10.93 15.39
C ILE A 163 13.78 -10.03 14.81
N GLY A 164 13.96 -8.86 15.39
CA GLY A 164 14.92 -7.89 14.90
C GLY A 164 15.42 -6.98 16.01
N GLY A 165 16.52 -6.29 15.73
CA GLY A 165 17.09 -5.27 16.59
C GLY A 165 17.57 -4.09 15.78
N GLY A 166 17.66 -2.92 16.41
CA GLY A 166 18.11 -1.70 15.75
C GLY A 166 18.63 -0.68 16.74
N PHE A 167 19.29 0.33 16.21
CA PHE A 167 19.73 1.49 16.97
C PHE A 167 19.31 2.76 16.24
N SER A 168 18.71 3.71 16.96
CA SER A 168 18.42 5.04 16.42
C SER A 168 18.77 6.13 17.42
N THR A 169 18.97 7.35 16.94
CA THR A 169 19.22 8.51 17.81
C THR A 169 18.01 8.86 18.69
N LEU A 170 16.81 8.41 18.31
CA LEU A 170 15.57 8.68 19.03
C LEU A 170 15.24 7.58 20.03
N ASP A 171 15.20 6.33 19.58
CA ASP A 171 14.76 5.18 20.38
C ASP A 171 15.91 4.43 21.05
N LYS A 172 17.15 4.80 20.72
CA LYS A 172 18.40 4.11 21.12
C LYS A 172 18.35 2.65 20.69
N LEU A 173 18.87 1.74 21.51
CA LEU A 173 18.78 0.30 21.25
C LEU A 173 17.34 -0.17 21.36
N VAL A 174 16.87 -0.88 20.34
CA VAL A 174 15.54 -1.48 20.28
C VAL A 174 15.63 -2.96 19.89
N ALA A 175 14.76 -3.78 20.48
CA ALA A 175 14.49 -5.15 20.09
C ALA A 175 13.00 -5.27 19.72
N ILE A 176 12.70 -5.98 18.65
CA ILE A 176 11.35 -6.12 18.08
C ILE A 176 11.07 -7.60 17.89
N ALA A 177 9.88 -8.03 18.30
CA ALA A 177 9.30 -9.31 17.96
C ALA A 177 7.92 -9.09 17.35
N ASP A 178 7.62 -9.76 16.26
CA ASP A 178 6.37 -9.61 15.52
C ASP A 178 5.88 -10.97 15.04
N ILE A 179 4.63 -11.31 15.37
CA ILE A 179 3.93 -12.49 14.90
C ILE A 179 2.75 -11.98 14.08
N THR A 180 2.64 -12.42 12.82
CA THR A 180 1.53 -12.06 11.93
C THR A 180 0.96 -13.33 11.28
N GLU A 181 -0.35 -13.50 11.28
CA GLU A 181 -1.06 -14.50 10.46
C GLU A 181 -1.92 -13.74 9.44
N GLY A 182 -1.62 -13.89 8.16
CA GLY A 182 -2.26 -13.13 7.08
C GLY A 182 -3.66 -13.63 6.67
N ASN A 183 -3.97 -14.89 7.00
CA ASN A 183 -5.20 -15.57 6.59
C ASN A 183 -5.84 -16.35 7.76
N LEU A 184 -6.17 -15.64 8.83
CA LEU A 184 -6.79 -16.18 10.04
C LEU A 184 -8.07 -16.96 9.70
N GLY A 185 -8.03 -18.27 10.00
CA GLY A 185 -9.16 -19.18 9.78
C GLY A 185 -9.62 -19.25 8.32
N GLY A 186 -8.77 -18.89 7.35
CA GLY A 186 -9.11 -18.92 5.93
C GLY A 186 -9.97 -17.75 5.41
N ASN A 187 -10.21 -16.72 6.23
CA ASN A 187 -11.11 -15.61 5.87
C ASN A 187 -10.42 -14.44 5.14
N GLY A 188 -9.11 -14.54 4.91
CA GLY A 188 -8.27 -13.42 4.47
C GLY A 188 -8.13 -12.32 5.52
N TRP A 189 -8.47 -12.62 6.78
CA TRP A 189 -8.29 -11.70 7.91
C TRP A 189 -6.86 -11.78 8.41
N MET A 190 -6.31 -10.63 8.79
CA MET A 190 -4.97 -10.54 9.37
C MET A 190 -5.05 -10.43 10.89
N GLY A 191 -4.26 -11.23 11.60
CA GLY A 191 -3.93 -11.04 13.01
C GLY A 191 -2.47 -10.68 13.17
N ARG A 192 -2.15 -9.75 14.05
CA ARG A 192 -0.78 -9.36 14.34
C ARG A 192 -0.57 -9.07 15.81
N ILE A 193 0.52 -9.56 16.37
CA ILE A 193 1.00 -9.24 17.70
C ILE A 193 2.42 -8.71 17.54
N ARG A 194 2.65 -7.46 17.97
CA ARG A 194 3.93 -6.79 17.88
C ARG A 194 4.37 -6.31 19.25
N GLY A 195 5.57 -6.72 19.65
CA GLY A 195 6.30 -6.21 20.80
C GLY A 195 7.54 -5.45 20.34
N GLN A 196 7.78 -4.28 20.92
CA GLN A 196 9.02 -3.53 20.77
C GLN A 196 9.50 -3.11 22.17
N LEU A 197 10.70 -3.53 22.54
CA LEU A 197 11.37 -3.10 23.76
C LEU A 197 12.50 -2.15 23.38
N GLY A 198 12.54 -0.96 23.98
CA GLY A 198 13.56 0.04 23.71
C GLY A 198 13.89 0.85 24.95
N GLN A 199 15.05 1.49 24.97
CA GLN A 199 15.47 2.30 26.13
C GLN A 199 14.61 3.56 26.29
N ALA A 200 14.20 4.19 25.19
CA ALA A 200 13.35 5.38 25.24
C ALA A 200 11.85 5.03 25.10
N ARG A 201 11.52 3.94 24.39
CA ARG A 201 10.14 3.60 24.08
C ARG A 201 9.92 2.09 24.00
N THR A 202 8.85 1.65 24.64
CA THR A 202 8.32 0.28 24.59
C THR A 202 6.91 0.29 24.02
N ILE A 203 6.59 -0.64 23.13
CA ILE A 203 5.29 -0.76 22.45
C ILE A 203 4.83 -2.21 22.51
N GLY A 204 3.58 -2.42 22.93
CA GLY A 204 2.81 -3.63 22.67
C GLY A 204 1.61 -3.29 21.80
N LEU A 205 1.37 -4.04 20.74
CA LEU A 205 0.27 -3.84 19.81
C LEU A 205 -0.31 -5.20 19.40
N ILE A 206 -1.62 -5.33 19.50
CA ILE A 206 -2.40 -6.41 18.92
C ILE A 206 -3.33 -5.80 17.88
N THR A 207 -3.29 -6.32 16.67
CA THR A 207 -4.11 -5.88 15.55
C THR A 207 -4.91 -7.04 15.00
N PHE A 208 -6.20 -6.82 14.77
CA PHE A 208 -7.04 -7.64 13.91
C PHE A 208 -7.49 -6.79 12.72
N ARG A 209 -7.46 -7.33 11.51
CA ARG A 209 -7.90 -6.61 10.31
C ARG A 209 -8.71 -7.50 9.39
N ASN A 210 -9.90 -7.05 9.02
CA ASN A 210 -10.67 -7.56 7.90
C ASN A 210 -10.48 -6.61 6.69
N PRO A 211 -9.72 -6.98 5.65
CA PRO A 211 -9.44 -6.09 4.52
C PRO A 211 -10.67 -5.79 3.65
N TYR A 212 -11.69 -6.66 3.64
CA TYR A 212 -12.87 -6.58 2.79
C TYR A 212 -14.12 -6.95 3.59
N VAL A 213 -14.64 -6.00 4.37
CA VAL A 213 -15.90 -6.14 5.08
C VAL A 213 -17.02 -6.32 4.07
N ASN A 214 -17.74 -7.44 4.17
CA ASN A 214 -18.81 -7.86 3.26
C ASN A 214 -18.37 -7.83 1.78
N ASP A 215 -17.13 -8.27 1.51
CA ASP A 215 -16.53 -8.31 0.17
C ASP A 215 -16.56 -6.96 -0.58
N SER A 216 -16.63 -5.84 0.16
CA SER A 216 -16.55 -4.49 -0.36
C SER A 216 -15.12 -3.94 -0.28
N LEU A 217 -14.85 -2.81 -0.95
CA LEU A 217 -13.60 -2.06 -0.83
C LEU A 217 -13.37 -1.40 0.55
N THR A 218 -14.20 -1.74 1.54
CA THR A 218 -14.14 -1.24 2.90
C THR A 218 -13.42 -2.23 3.79
N SER A 219 -12.36 -1.79 4.46
CA SER A 219 -11.64 -2.55 5.48
C SER A 219 -12.06 -2.14 6.89
N MET A 220 -11.97 -3.06 7.83
CA MET A 220 -12.08 -2.80 9.27
C MET A 220 -10.81 -3.27 9.96
N GLN A 221 -10.31 -2.47 10.91
CA GLN A 221 -9.16 -2.81 11.75
C GLN A 221 -9.48 -2.52 13.21
N LEU A 222 -9.16 -3.47 14.08
CA LEU A 222 -9.22 -3.35 15.53
C LEU A 222 -7.79 -3.35 16.05
N ASP A 223 -7.43 -2.34 16.82
CA ASP A 223 -6.12 -2.27 17.47
C ASP A 223 -6.32 -2.17 18.98
N VAL A 224 -5.49 -2.91 19.73
CA VAL A 224 -5.30 -2.74 21.17
C VAL A 224 -3.81 -2.53 21.39
N TYR A 225 -3.44 -1.45 22.04
CA TYR A 225 -2.04 -1.08 22.20
C TYR A 225 -1.73 -0.52 23.57
N ARG A 226 -0.47 -0.71 23.97
CA ARG A 226 0.13 -0.05 25.12
C ARG A 226 1.49 0.47 24.72
N THR A 227 1.75 1.75 24.99
CA THR A 227 3.05 2.38 24.78
C THR A 227 3.53 2.95 26.10
N ALA A 228 4.81 2.76 26.39
CA ALA A 228 5.52 3.42 27.47
C ALA A 228 6.67 4.22 26.86
N THR A 229 6.69 5.53 27.08
CA THR A 229 7.69 6.43 26.50
C THR A 229 8.35 7.25 27.60
N ASN A 230 9.68 7.27 27.61
CA ASN A 230 10.48 8.08 28.51
C ASN A 230 10.91 9.36 27.77
N TYR A 231 10.16 10.44 27.95
CA TYR A 231 10.57 11.76 27.47
C TYR A 231 11.53 12.40 28.47
N ILE A 232 12.26 13.41 28.00
CA ILE A 232 13.18 14.18 28.84
C ILE A 232 12.45 14.81 30.04
N THR A 233 11.18 15.18 29.86
CA THR A 233 10.41 16.00 30.80
C THR A 233 9.33 15.23 31.58
N TYR A 234 8.86 14.09 31.06
CA TYR A 234 7.87 13.22 31.70
C TYR A 234 7.97 11.78 31.21
N TYR A 235 7.55 10.85 32.06
CA TYR A 235 7.26 9.49 31.65
C TYR A 235 5.79 9.37 31.27
N GLU A 236 5.52 8.71 30.15
CA GLU A 236 4.20 8.51 29.61
C GLU A 236 3.89 7.03 29.52
N THR A 237 2.72 6.63 30.01
CA THR A 237 2.10 5.36 29.65
C THR A 237 0.78 5.64 28.96
N LYS A 238 0.58 5.06 27.79
CA LYS A 238 -0.66 5.13 27.03
C LYS A 238 -1.18 3.73 26.78
N SER A 239 -2.39 3.42 27.22
CA SER A 239 -3.13 2.22 26.82
C SER A 239 -4.32 2.65 25.99
N GLY A 240 -4.63 1.94 24.91
CA GLY A 240 -5.81 2.30 24.14
C GLY A 240 -6.29 1.20 23.23
N ALA A 241 -7.49 1.41 22.70
CA ALA A 241 -8.09 0.60 21.66
C ALA A 241 -8.67 1.51 20.57
N SER A 242 -8.72 1.00 19.35
CA SER A 242 -9.38 1.70 18.24
C SER A 242 -10.04 0.77 17.25
N VAL A 243 -11.15 1.24 16.68
CA VAL A 243 -11.86 0.64 15.55
C VAL A 243 -11.72 1.56 14.36
N THR A 244 -11.05 1.10 13.31
CA THR A 244 -10.79 1.86 12.09
C THR A 244 -11.55 1.26 10.92
N LEU A 245 -12.39 2.06 10.28
CA LEU A 245 -12.98 1.76 8.98
C LEU A 245 -12.21 2.52 7.90
N GLY A 246 -11.68 1.80 6.92
CA GLY A 246 -10.94 2.36 5.79
C GLY A 246 -11.59 1.99 4.46
N ARG A 247 -11.51 2.83 3.44
CA ARG A 247 -12.04 2.54 2.10
C ARG A 247 -11.17 3.12 1.00
N TYR A 248 -10.97 2.34 -0.06
CA TYR A 248 -10.41 2.88 -1.31
C TYR A 248 -11.49 3.72 -2.03
N LEU A 249 -11.19 4.99 -2.26
CA LEU A 249 -12.06 5.94 -2.97
C LEU A 249 -11.74 5.97 -4.46
N SER A 250 -10.50 5.64 -4.83
CA SER A 250 -10.03 5.39 -6.19
C SER A 250 -8.77 4.51 -6.13
N GLU A 251 -8.15 4.23 -7.27
CA GLU A 251 -6.86 3.52 -7.33
C GLU A 251 -5.74 4.23 -6.55
N TYR A 252 -5.78 5.57 -6.48
CA TYR A 252 -4.74 6.38 -5.84
C TYR A 252 -5.17 7.01 -4.52
N ALA A 253 -6.45 6.94 -4.14
CA ALA A 253 -6.97 7.64 -2.97
C ALA A 253 -7.68 6.68 -2.01
N SER A 254 -7.40 6.83 -0.73
CA SER A 254 -8.04 6.08 0.35
C SER A 254 -8.40 7.00 1.50
N GLY A 255 -9.50 6.66 2.18
CA GLY A 255 -9.98 7.37 3.36
C GLY A 255 -10.13 6.41 4.54
N SER A 256 -10.01 6.92 5.76
CA SER A 256 -10.30 6.15 6.98
C SER A 256 -10.92 7.02 8.07
N VAL A 257 -11.74 6.38 8.89
CA VAL A 257 -12.30 6.92 10.14
C VAL A 257 -12.02 5.92 11.25
N SER A 258 -11.43 6.39 12.34
CA SER A 258 -11.04 5.59 13.49
C SER A 258 -11.73 6.11 14.75
N LEU A 259 -12.59 5.32 15.38
CA LEU A 259 -13.05 5.57 16.74
C LEU A 259 -11.99 5.05 17.71
N PHE A 260 -11.60 5.82 18.72
CA PHE A 260 -10.59 5.41 19.68
C PHE A 260 -10.94 5.77 21.13
N ALA A 261 -10.37 4.99 22.04
CA ALA A 261 -10.38 5.25 23.48
C ALA A 261 -8.98 4.98 24.04
N GLU A 262 -8.40 5.97 24.72
CA GLU A 262 -7.05 5.96 25.26
C GLU A 262 -7.07 6.39 26.74
N GLU A 263 -6.39 5.64 27.60
CA GLU A 263 -6.00 6.04 28.94
C GLU A 263 -4.53 6.48 28.92
N LEU A 264 -4.28 7.66 29.47
CA LEU A 264 -3.00 8.33 29.52
C LEU A 264 -2.59 8.49 30.98
N ASN A 265 -1.37 8.09 31.32
CA ASN A 265 -0.78 8.34 32.61
C ASN A 265 0.56 9.06 32.45
N TYR A 266 0.62 10.28 32.97
CA TYR A 266 1.83 11.10 32.96
C TYR A 266 2.46 11.12 34.35
N LYS A 267 3.74 10.73 34.43
CA LYS A 267 4.53 10.74 35.66
C LYS A 267 5.75 11.64 35.51
N ASN A 268 6.11 12.30 36.59
CA ASN A 268 7.32 13.13 36.65
C ASN A 268 8.58 12.23 36.65
N PRO A 269 9.59 12.44 35.79
CA PRO A 269 10.77 11.58 35.74
C PRO A 269 11.87 12.01 36.72
N ALA A 270 11.77 13.19 37.38
CA ALA A 270 12.74 13.61 38.40
C ALA A 270 12.14 14.48 39.52
N LEU A 271 12.70 14.33 40.73
CA LEU A 271 12.42 15.18 41.88
C LEU A 271 12.83 16.64 41.58
N GLY A 272 11.97 17.61 41.89
CA GLY A 272 12.24 19.05 41.70
C GLY A 272 11.90 19.66 40.33
N ILE A 273 11.25 18.90 39.44
CA ILE A 273 10.75 19.40 38.14
C ILE A 273 9.45 20.20 38.30
N CYS A 274 8.56 19.74 39.19
CA CYS A 274 7.27 20.38 39.45
C CYS A 274 7.26 21.09 40.81
N PRO A 275 6.59 22.25 40.93
CA PRO A 275 5.72 22.88 39.91
C PRO A 275 6.44 23.86 38.95
N ASP A 276 7.61 24.39 39.29
CA ASP A 276 8.09 25.65 38.69
C ASP A 276 8.80 25.51 37.32
N ARG A 277 9.43 24.36 37.05
CA ARG A 277 10.27 24.21 35.84
C ARG A 277 9.46 23.87 34.58
N PHE A 278 8.29 23.24 34.75
CA PHE A 278 7.43 22.78 33.66
C PHE A 278 5.94 22.91 33.99
N PRO A 279 5.40 24.12 34.19
CA PRO A 279 4.03 24.32 34.67
C PRO A 279 2.99 23.59 33.79
N LEU A 280 3.18 23.56 32.47
CA LEU A 280 2.29 22.82 31.56
C LEU A 280 2.31 21.31 31.81
N VAL A 281 3.51 20.71 31.94
CA VAL A 281 3.63 19.26 32.22
C VAL A 281 3.07 18.94 33.59
N CYS A 282 3.40 19.77 34.59
CA CYS A 282 2.97 19.61 35.97
C CYS A 282 1.45 19.70 36.11
N SER A 283 0.79 20.59 35.35
CA SER A 283 -0.68 20.71 35.33
C SER A 283 -1.40 19.49 34.75
N GLN A 284 -0.69 18.64 34.00
CA GLN A 284 -1.25 17.48 33.31
C GLN A 284 -0.84 16.14 33.91
N LEU A 285 -0.06 16.12 35.01
CA LEU A 285 0.35 14.89 35.67
C LEU A 285 -0.86 14.08 36.17
N GLY A 286 -0.69 12.77 36.21
CA GLY A 286 -1.74 11.84 36.64
C GLY A 286 -2.45 11.16 35.46
N ASN A 287 -3.66 10.69 35.73
CA ASN A 287 -4.46 9.95 34.76
C ASN A 287 -5.36 10.91 33.97
N GLN A 288 -5.42 10.69 32.65
CA GLN A 288 -6.35 11.33 31.74
C GLN A 288 -6.93 10.30 30.79
N THR A 289 -8.08 10.58 30.22
CA THR A 289 -8.69 9.73 29.20
C THR A 289 -9.00 10.56 27.96
N THR A 290 -8.78 9.96 26.79
CA THR A 290 -9.11 10.57 25.50
C THR A 290 -9.95 9.59 24.71
N THR A 291 -11.17 9.97 24.40
CA THR A 291 -12.04 9.24 23.48
C THR A 291 -12.43 10.15 22.34
N GLY A 292 -12.67 9.59 21.15
CA GLY A 292 -12.91 10.42 19.99
C GLY A 292 -12.71 9.72 18.66
N PHE A 293 -12.57 10.53 17.60
CA PHE A 293 -12.40 10.03 16.24
C PHE A 293 -11.16 10.62 15.58
N ARG A 294 -10.45 9.81 14.80
CA ARG A 294 -9.37 10.24 13.90
C ARG A 294 -9.79 9.96 12.48
N THR A 295 -9.52 10.89 11.58
CA THR A 295 -9.83 10.75 10.15
C THR A 295 -8.57 10.92 9.34
N SER A 296 -8.47 10.21 8.22
CA SER A 296 -7.38 10.38 7.27
C SER A 296 -7.89 10.27 5.85
N LEU A 297 -7.43 11.17 4.98
CA LEU A 297 -7.53 11.05 3.54
C LEU A 297 -6.11 11.05 2.98
N THR A 298 -5.76 9.98 2.26
CA THR A 298 -4.46 9.83 1.62
C THR A 298 -4.64 9.71 0.11
N ARG A 299 -3.77 10.38 -0.64
CA ARG A 299 -3.58 10.16 -2.08
C ARG A 299 -2.12 9.83 -2.35
N ASP A 300 -1.85 8.70 -2.99
CA ASP A 300 -0.49 8.25 -3.34
C ASP A 300 -0.42 7.91 -4.82
N THR A 301 0.41 8.65 -5.54
CA THR A 301 0.64 8.50 -7.00
C THR A 301 2.10 8.19 -7.29
N ARG A 302 2.88 7.82 -6.27
CA ARG A 302 4.29 7.46 -6.43
C ARG A 302 4.39 6.21 -7.29
N ASP A 303 5.34 6.22 -8.21
CA ASP A 303 5.65 5.09 -9.08
C ASP A 303 6.09 3.84 -8.29
N TYR A 304 6.98 4.01 -7.32
CA TYR A 304 7.45 2.94 -6.45
C TYR A 304 7.63 3.47 -5.03
N TYR A 305 6.92 2.91 -4.06
CA TYR A 305 6.83 3.52 -2.73
C TYR A 305 8.11 3.43 -1.88
N MET A 306 8.97 2.43 -2.12
CA MET A 306 10.23 2.21 -1.37
C MET A 306 11.37 3.07 -1.90
N ASP A 307 11.42 3.31 -3.21
CA ASP A 307 12.39 4.21 -3.85
C ASP A 307 11.71 5.05 -4.95
N PRO A 308 10.91 6.07 -4.59
CA PRO A 308 10.14 6.85 -5.56
C PRO A 308 11.04 7.66 -6.51
N ARG A 309 10.70 7.67 -7.80
CA ARG A 309 11.34 8.56 -8.80
C ARG A 309 10.45 9.72 -9.19
N SER A 310 9.14 9.48 -9.22
CA SER A 310 8.13 10.43 -9.68
C SER A 310 6.84 10.32 -8.86
N GLY A 311 5.97 11.33 -9.03
CA GLY A 311 4.68 11.38 -8.37
C GLY A 311 4.74 12.00 -6.97
N TRP A 312 3.63 11.89 -6.23
CA TRP A 312 3.50 12.52 -4.93
C TRP A 312 2.60 11.71 -4.00
N ARG A 313 2.83 11.90 -2.70
CA ARG A 313 1.97 11.40 -1.63
C ARG A 313 1.48 12.57 -0.78
N GLY A 314 0.18 12.70 -0.64
CA GLY A 314 -0.45 13.62 0.30
C GLY A 314 -1.29 12.86 1.31
N ALA A 315 -1.22 13.26 2.57
CA ALA A 315 -2.12 12.82 3.62
C ALA A 315 -2.63 14.04 4.39
N MET A 316 -3.93 14.08 4.62
CA MET A 316 -4.55 15.03 5.53
C MET A 316 -5.44 14.31 6.51
N GLY A 317 -5.68 14.91 7.67
CA GLY A 317 -6.53 14.29 8.68
C GLY A 317 -7.02 15.27 9.72
N PHE A 318 -8.07 14.84 10.42
CA PHE A 318 -8.69 15.55 11.53
C PHE A 318 -8.90 14.57 12.68
N ASP A 319 -8.39 14.93 13.85
CA ASP A 319 -8.49 14.20 15.11
C ASP A 319 -9.31 15.03 16.08
N LEU A 320 -10.30 14.41 16.71
CA LEU A 320 -11.14 15.00 17.75
C LEU A 320 -11.02 14.13 19.00
N GLY A 321 -10.61 14.71 20.11
CA GLY A 321 -10.80 14.16 21.45
C GLY A 321 -11.97 14.88 22.11
N THR A 322 -12.96 14.16 22.61
CA THR A 322 -14.19 14.76 23.13
C THR A 322 -14.68 14.07 24.41
N PRO A 323 -15.14 14.84 25.41
CA PRO A 323 -15.71 14.28 26.63
C PRO A 323 -17.08 13.63 26.41
N TYR A 324 -17.78 13.94 25.30
CA TYR A 324 -19.10 13.36 24.99
C TYR A 324 -19.06 11.84 24.76
N LEU A 325 -17.87 11.27 24.57
CA LEU A 325 -17.65 9.83 24.48
C LEU A 325 -16.99 9.25 25.75
N GLY A 326 -17.10 9.93 26.89
CA GLY A 326 -16.62 9.45 28.19
C GLY A 326 -15.14 9.72 28.51
N GLY A 327 -14.45 10.52 27.69
CA GLY A 327 -13.08 10.97 27.94
C GLY A 327 -13.02 12.22 28.84
N SER A 328 -11.84 12.58 29.32
CA SER A 328 -11.58 13.84 30.04
C SER A 328 -11.03 14.94 29.13
N ASN A 329 -10.39 14.57 28.03
CA ASN A 329 -9.70 15.50 27.14
C ASN A 329 -10.64 16.04 26.04
N ASN A 330 -10.58 17.36 25.80
CA ASN A 330 -11.40 18.05 24.80
C ASN A 330 -10.53 18.89 23.86
N PHE A 331 -10.29 18.40 22.65
CA PHE A 331 -9.45 19.09 21.66
C PHE A 331 -9.80 18.66 20.24
N TYR A 332 -9.44 19.48 19.27
CA TYR A 332 -9.35 19.05 17.88
C TYR A 332 -7.96 19.33 17.31
N LYS A 333 -7.58 18.55 16.31
CA LYS A 333 -6.29 18.64 15.65
C LYS A 333 -6.46 18.32 14.18
N TYR A 334 -5.73 19.01 13.34
CA TYR A 334 -5.67 18.70 11.91
C TYR A 334 -4.23 18.71 11.43
N TYR A 335 -3.95 17.92 10.41
CA TYR A 335 -2.62 17.86 9.82
C TYR A 335 -2.68 17.71 8.29
N LEU A 336 -1.60 18.13 7.65
CA LEU A 336 -1.32 17.95 6.24
C LEU A 336 0.16 17.53 6.10
N ASP A 337 0.42 16.46 5.36
CA ASP A 337 1.77 15.98 5.03
C ASP A 337 1.81 15.65 3.54
N VAL A 338 2.57 16.43 2.78
CA VAL A 338 2.70 16.28 1.33
C VAL A 338 4.16 16.13 0.98
N ILE A 339 4.49 15.11 0.19
CA ILE A 339 5.81 14.94 -0.42
C ILE A 339 5.68 14.72 -1.92
N LYS A 340 6.45 15.48 -2.71
CA LYS A 340 6.48 15.38 -4.17
C LYS A 340 7.89 15.04 -4.63
N TYR A 341 7.98 14.07 -5.54
CA TYR A 341 9.21 13.66 -6.21
C TYR A 341 9.14 14.10 -7.67
N THR A 342 10.17 14.81 -8.10
CA THR A 342 10.31 15.27 -9.49
C THR A 342 11.62 14.71 -10.04
N PRO A 343 11.57 13.87 -11.09
CA PRO A 343 12.78 13.38 -11.74
C PRO A 343 13.50 14.55 -12.43
N LEU A 344 14.82 14.53 -12.37
CA LEU A 344 15.71 15.50 -13.01
C LEU A 344 16.67 14.76 -13.97
N PRO A 345 17.38 15.47 -14.85
CA PRO A 345 18.39 14.87 -15.73
C PRO A 345 19.47 14.08 -14.96
N TYR A 346 20.16 13.18 -15.65
CA TYR A 346 21.26 12.36 -15.11
C TYR A 346 20.86 11.43 -13.95
N ASP A 347 19.64 10.88 -13.96
CA ASP A 347 19.08 10.03 -12.89
C ASP A 347 19.09 10.69 -11.50
N THR A 348 19.05 12.03 -11.48
CA THR A 348 18.92 12.80 -10.24
C THR A 348 17.44 13.03 -9.92
N ARG A 349 17.14 13.31 -8.65
CA ARG A 349 15.78 13.43 -8.16
C ARG A 349 15.68 14.59 -7.18
N PHE A 350 14.62 15.38 -7.30
CA PHE A 350 14.30 16.44 -6.36
C PHE A 350 13.05 16.07 -5.58
N ALA A 351 13.14 16.16 -4.25
CA ALA A 351 12.04 15.87 -3.35
C ALA A 351 11.74 17.09 -2.48
N VAL A 352 10.47 17.50 -2.45
CA VAL A 352 9.98 18.56 -1.56
C VAL A 352 8.92 17.96 -0.66
N ARG A 353 9.05 18.20 0.64
CA ARG A 353 8.06 17.82 1.65
C ARG A 353 7.59 19.07 2.39
N VAL A 354 6.28 19.16 2.59
CA VAL A 354 5.64 20.16 3.43
C VAL A 354 4.82 19.44 4.48
N ARG A 355 5.01 19.80 5.76
CA ARG A 355 4.16 19.32 6.84
C ARG A 355 3.58 20.48 7.63
N TYR A 356 2.26 20.50 7.76
CA TYR A 356 1.54 21.45 8.58
C TYR A 356 0.68 20.70 9.59
N GLY A 357 0.51 21.28 10.78
CA GLY A 357 -0.42 20.75 11.76
C GLY A 357 -0.78 21.78 12.81
N ALA A 358 -2.00 21.71 13.31
CA ALA A 358 -2.45 22.53 14.42
C ALA A 358 -3.37 21.71 15.33
N ALA A 359 -3.23 21.94 16.63
CA ALA A 359 -4.06 21.38 17.68
C ALA A 359 -4.62 22.53 18.52
N VAL A 360 -5.87 22.42 18.93
CA VAL A 360 -6.60 23.44 19.69
C VAL A 360 -7.42 22.74 20.76
N GLY A 361 -7.27 23.18 22.00
CA GLY A 361 -8.12 22.75 23.10
C GLY A 361 -9.48 23.44 23.03
N ILE A 362 -10.54 22.70 23.37
CA ILE A 362 -11.92 23.19 23.33
C ILE A 362 -12.35 23.54 24.76
N GLU A 363 -13.19 24.58 24.93
CA GLU A 363 -13.76 24.97 26.23
C GLU A 363 -12.69 25.24 27.32
N GLY A 364 -11.55 25.82 26.93
CA GLY A 364 -10.48 26.15 27.86
C GLY A 364 -9.63 24.96 28.35
N HIS A 365 -9.88 23.74 27.88
CA HIS A 365 -9.05 22.58 28.19
C HIS A 365 -7.67 22.70 27.53
N PRO A 366 -6.57 22.37 28.22
CA PRO A 366 -5.27 22.30 27.58
C PRO A 366 -5.21 21.09 26.63
N ILE A 367 -4.45 21.22 25.54
CA ILE A 367 -4.18 20.09 24.65
C ILE A 367 -3.30 19.06 25.41
N PRO A 368 -3.65 17.76 25.36
CA PRO A 368 -2.84 16.72 26.00
C PRO A 368 -1.38 16.74 25.51
N LEU A 369 -0.43 16.43 26.40
CA LEU A 369 1.00 16.45 26.05
C LEU A 369 1.34 15.57 24.85
N THR A 370 0.66 14.42 24.71
CA THR A 370 0.77 13.50 23.56
C THR A 370 0.38 14.11 22.23
N GLU A 371 -0.47 15.14 22.25
CA GLU A 371 -1.06 15.72 21.05
C GLU A 371 -0.31 16.95 20.55
N ARG A 372 0.68 17.42 21.33
CA ARG A 372 1.57 18.52 20.97
C ARG A 372 2.56 18.12 19.88
N TYR A 373 3.01 19.10 19.12
CA TYR A 373 4.01 18.91 18.08
C TYR A 373 5.43 19.17 18.59
N PHE A 374 6.35 18.27 18.25
CA PHE A 374 7.78 18.40 18.53
C PHE A 374 8.55 18.31 17.20
N VAL A 375 9.22 19.41 16.84
CA VAL A 375 10.00 19.52 15.59
C VAL A 375 11.49 19.40 15.91
N GLY A 376 12.22 18.65 15.10
CA GLY A 376 13.61 18.28 15.28
C GLY A 376 13.79 16.76 15.32
N GLY A 377 14.94 16.28 14.85
CA GLY A 377 15.29 14.86 14.78
C GLY A 377 15.02 14.24 13.41
N ILE A 378 15.24 12.92 13.31
CA ILE A 378 15.27 12.20 12.03
C ILE A 378 13.93 12.21 11.26
N ASN A 379 12.81 12.33 11.97
CA ASN A 379 11.45 12.25 11.41
C ASN A 379 10.84 13.61 11.00
N THR A 380 11.51 14.71 11.31
CA THR A 380 11.06 16.08 11.01
C THR A 380 12.23 16.86 10.42
N MET A 381 12.91 17.69 11.23
CA MET A 381 14.04 18.52 10.83
C MET A 381 15.35 17.87 11.27
N ARG A 382 16.01 17.20 10.32
CA ARG A 382 17.37 16.68 10.51
C ARG A 382 18.36 17.84 10.77
N GLY A 383 19.41 17.57 11.55
CA GLY A 383 20.35 18.58 12.03
C GLY A 383 19.97 19.20 13.38
N PHE A 384 18.70 19.13 13.78
CA PHE A 384 18.25 19.49 15.12
C PHE A 384 18.07 18.25 15.99
N VAL A 385 18.39 18.37 17.29
CA VAL A 385 18.00 17.36 18.29
C VAL A 385 16.47 17.32 18.40
N PHE A 386 15.90 16.16 18.76
CA PHE A 386 14.46 15.96 18.88
C PHE A 386 13.77 17.09 19.68
N GLY A 387 12.72 17.66 19.10
CA GLY A 387 11.91 18.73 19.71
C GLY A 387 12.58 20.11 19.81
N ARG A 388 13.88 20.24 19.48
CA ARG A 388 14.66 21.49 19.66
C ARG A 388 14.46 22.52 18.55
N ALA A 389 13.84 22.17 17.44
CA ALA A 389 13.44 23.13 16.40
C ALA A 389 12.06 23.75 16.71
N GLY A 390 11.69 23.82 17.98
CA GLY A 390 10.43 24.37 18.46
C GLY A 390 10.60 25.08 19.81
N PRO A 391 9.51 25.56 20.42
CA PRO A 391 9.57 26.32 21.67
C PRO A 391 10.21 25.53 22.81
N VAL A 392 11.12 26.20 23.52
CA VAL A 392 11.74 25.72 24.75
C VAL A 392 11.42 26.66 25.91
N THR A 393 11.41 26.14 27.12
CA THR A 393 11.31 26.96 28.34
C THR A 393 12.58 27.80 28.56
N THR A 394 12.53 28.76 29.49
CA THR A 394 13.71 29.53 29.95
C THR A 394 14.81 28.64 30.52
N SER A 395 14.45 27.47 31.06
CA SER A 395 15.37 26.42 31.50
C SER A 395 15.83 25.49 30.36
N ASN A 396 15.69 25.93 29.11
CA ASN A 396 16.10 25.26 27.87
C ASN A 396 15.53 23.84 27.72
N SER A 397 14.25 23.67 28.08
CA SER A 397 13.60 22.35 28.06
C SER A 397 12.42 22.31 27.07
N LEU A 398 12.10 21.13 26.55
CA LEU A 398 11.12 20.98 25.45
C LEU A 398 9.69 21.29 25.92
N LEU A 399 9.03 22.26 25.29
CA LEU A 399 7.63 22.59 25.57
C LEU A 399 6.66 21.97 24.54
N GLY A 400 7.15 21.74 23.32
CA GLY A 400 6.32 21.43 22.17
C GLY A 400 5.43 22.60 21.77
N ALA A 401 4.75 22.49 20.64
CA ALA A 401 3.91 23.55 20.10
C ALA A 401 2.49 23.04 19.78
N THR A 402 1.54 23.97 19.76
CA THR A 402 0.18 23.72 19.29
C THR A 402 0.08 23.77 17.76
N LYS A 403 1.10 24.29 17.09
CA LYS A 403 1.21 24.35 15.63
C LYS A 403 2.60 23.93 15.18
N GLN A 404 2.71 23.34 14.00
CA GLN A 404 3.97 23.11 13.32
C GLN A 404 3.86 23.46 11.84
N LEU A 405 4.95 23.95 11.27
CA LEU A 405 5.18 24.07 9.84
C LEU A 405 6.62 23.62 9.58
N ILE A 406 6.78 22.65 8.70
CA ILE A 406 8.07 22.09 8.28
C ILE A 406 8.15 22.16 6.77
#